data_AF-A0A2K9LFX6-F1
#
_entry.id   AF-A0A2K9LFX6-F1
#
_cell.length_a   1.000
_cell.length_b   1.000
_cell.length_c   1.000
_cell.angle_alpha   90.00
_cell.angle_beta   90.00
_cell.angle_gamma   90.00
#
_symmetry.space_group_name_H-M   'P 1'
#
loop_
_entity.id
_entity.type
_entity.pdbx_description
1 polymer ?
#
loop_
_entity_poly.entity_id
_entity_poly.type
_entity_poly.pdbx_seq_one_letter_code
_entity_poly.pdbx_strand_id
1 'polypeptide(L)'
;MENIKHIQLLSSTEVEELYARPEFNAHEQCLYFSLSPAELAALEQFRNTRTRIHFILQLGYFKAKQQFFNFSFDEVSSDVQYIIATYYSDAVATQFKGSLSRGLSTEAGPDFPRYSLIACFY
;
A
#
# COMPACT_ATOMS: atom_id res chain seq x y z
N MET A 1 -20.61 17.10 34.62
CA MET A 1 -20.11 16.75 33.27
C MET A 1 -20.33 15.26 33.10
N GLU A 2 -21.32 14.92 32.28
CA GLU A 2 -21.78 13.56 32.03
C GLU A 2 -20.61 12.68 31.55
N ASN A 3 -20.38 11.60 32.28
CA ASN A 3 -19.37 10.59 31.97
C ASN A 3 -19.80 9.90 30.67
N ILE A 4 -19.10 10.20 29.57
CA ILE A 4 -19.29 9.51 28.28
C ILE A 4 -18.86 8.06 28.52
N LYS A 5 -19.82 7.23 28.95
CA LYS A 5 -19.66 5.79 29.09
C LYS A 5 -19.44 5.25 27.69
N HIS A 6 -18.17 5.08 27.33
CA HIS A 6 -17.77 4.31 26.17
C HIS A 6 -18.36 2.91 26.36
N ILE A 7 -19.38 2.57 25.58
CA ILE A 7 -19.93 1.21 25.57
C ILE A 7 -18.85 0.35 24.93
N GLN A 8 -18.06 -0.37 25.74
CA GLN A 8 -17.19 -1.44 25.25
C GLN A 8 -18.08 -2.58 24.78
N LEU A 9 -18.62 -2.42 23.56
CA LEU A 9 -19.46 -3.41 22.91
C LEU A 9 -18.62 -4.58 22.38
N LEU A 10 -17.33 -4.34 22.11
CA LEU A 10 -16.39 -5.27 21.53
C LEU A 10 -15.22 -5.47 22.48
N SER A 11 -14.73 -6.70 22.57
CA SER A 11 -13.48 -7.01 23.27
C SER A 11 -12.29 -6.33 22.58
N SER A 12 -11.17 -6.15 23.30
CA SER A 12 -9.95 -5.58 22.73
C SER A 12 -9.47 -6.34 21.48
N THR A 13 -9.67 -7.65 21.44
CA THR A 13 -9.33 -8.52 20.30
C THR A 13 -10.23 -8.26 19.10
N GLU A 14 -11.54 -8.13 19.29
CA GLU A 14 -12.48 -7.83 18.20
C GLU A 14 -12.23 -6.45 17.59
N VAL A 15 -11.86 -5.47 18.43
CA VAL A 15 -11.43 -4.15 17.95
C VAL A 15 -10.18 -4.27 17.09
N GLU A 16 -9.18 -5.02 17.55
CA GLU A 16 -7.92 -5.20 16.83
C GLU A 16 -8.11 -5.90 15.48
N GLU A 17 -8.96 -6.93 15.40
CA GLU A 17 -9.32 -7.61 14.15
C GLU A 17 -10.10 -6.70 13.18
N LEU A 18 -10.96 -5.81 13.69
CA LEU A 18 -11.75 -4.89 12.86
C LEU A 18 -10.90 -3.79 12.23
N TYR A 19 -9.88 -3.31 12.94
CA TYR A 19 -8.96 -2.27 12.50
C TYR A 19 -7.63 -2.83 11.96
N ALA A 20 -7.46 -4.14 11.93
CA ALA A 20 -6.28 -4.77 11.34
C ALA A 20 -6.21 -4.50 9.84
N ARG A 21 -4.99 -4.27 9.37
CA ARG A 21 -4.69 -4.19 7.94
C ARG A 21 -5.13 -5.49 7.27
N PRO A 22 -5.80 -5.43 6.11
CA PRO A 22 -6.18 -6.64 5.40
C PRO A 22 -4.94 -7.38 4.89
N GLU A 23 -4.93 -8.70 5.06
CA GLU A 23 -3.99 -9.60 4.40
C GLU A 23 -4.70 -10.25 3.23
N PHE A 24 -4.31 -9.89 2.00
CA PHE A 24 -5.00 -10.37 0.80
C PHE A 24 -4.42 -11.69 0.29
N ASN A 25 -5.29 -12.58 -0.15
CA ASN A 25 -4.91 -13.70 -1.02
C ASN A 25 -4.85 -13.28 -2.49
N ALA A 26 -4.35 -14.15 -3.37
CA ALA A 26 -4.18 -13.84 -4.80
C ALA A 26 -5.46 -13.38 -5.53
N HIS A 27 -6.63 -13.92 -5.16
CA HIS A 27 -7.90 -13.50 -5.75
C HIS A 27 -8.28 -12.09 -5.27
N GLU A 28 -8.11 -11.81 -3.98
CA GLU A 28 -8.38 -10.49 -3.39
C GLU A 28 -7.43 -9.43 -3.94
N GLN A 29 -6.15 -9.76 -4.13
CA GLN A 29 -5.18 -8.89 -4.78
C GLN A 29 -5.64 -8.51 -6.20
N CYS A 30 -6.12 -9.49 -6.98
CA CYS A 30 -6.67 -9.24 -8.31
C CYS A 30 -7.91 -8.36 -8.28
N LEU A 31 -8.78 -8.53 -7.29
CA LEU A 31 -10.02 -7.77 -7.17
C LEU A 31 -9.75 -6.32 -6.72
N TYR A 32 -9.00 -6.14 -5.63
CA TYR A 32 -8.86 -4.86 -4.96
C TYR A 32 -7.75 -3.98 -5.52
N PHE A 33 -6.68 -4.56 -6.08
CA PHE A 33 -5.64 -3.78 -6.74
C PHE A 33 -5.94 -3.47 -8.22
N SER A 34 -7.05 -3.98 -8.77
CA SER A 34 -7.50 -3.58 -10.10
C SER A 34 -7.85 -2.09 -10.14
N LEU A 35 -7.27 -1.38 -11.12
CA LEU A 35 -7.43 0.05 -11.32
C LEU A 35 -8.37 0.35 -12.47
N SER A 36 -9.35 1.21 -12.22
CA SER A 36 -10.19 1.82 -13.25
C SER A 36 -9.41 2.87 -14.06
N PRO A 37 -9.91 3.28 -15.25
CA PRO A 37 -9.25 4.31 -16.06
C PRO A 37 -9.02 5.64 -15.32
N ALA A 38 -9.94 6.04 -14.44
CA ALA A 38 -9.80 7.25 -13.64
C ALA A 38 -8.70 7.13 -12.58
N GLU A 39 -8.57 5.96 -11.95
CA GLU A 39 -7.52 5.68 -10.96
C GLU A 39 -6.14 5.58 -11.63
N LEU A 40 -6.07 5.02 -12.84
CA LEU A 40 -4.86 5.02 -13.66
C LEU A 40 -4.43 6.44 -14.04
N ALA A 41 -5.37 7.29 -14.47
CA ALA A 41 -5.08 8.70 -14.78
C ALA A 41 -4.59 9.48 -13.54
N ALA A 42 -5.10 9.16 -12.34
CA ALA A 42 -4.58 9.72 -11.09
C ALA A 42 -3.16 9.21 -10.79
N LEU A 43 -2.91 7.92 -11.03
CA LEU A 43 -1.60 7.30 -10.83
C LEU A 43 -0.51 7.91 -11.71
N GLU A 44 -0.85 8.31 -12.94
CA GLU A 44 0.07 8.93 -13.91
C GLU A 44 0.61 10.30 -13.46
N GLN A 45 -0.08 10.99 -12.55
CA GLN A 45 0.38 12.27 -12.00
C GLN A 45 1.63 12.11 -11.14
N PHE A 46 1.83 10.92 -10.56
CA PHE A 46 2.99 10.63 -9.72
C PHE A 46 4.16 10.14 -10.57
N ARG A 47 5.33 10.75 -10.38
CA ARG A 47 6.57 10.36 -11.10
C ARG A 47 7.35 9.23 -10.40
N ASN A 48 7.18 9.09 -9.09
CA ASN A 48 7.96 8.15 -8.28
C ASN A 48 7.24 6.80 -8.19
N THR A 49 7.87 5.73 -8.67
CA THR A 49 7.36 4.35 -8.60
C THR A 49 6.96 3.95 -7.18
N ARG A 50 7.74 4.32 -6.17
CA ARG A 50 7.41 4.01 -4.77
C ARG A 50 6.10 4.68 -4.34
N THR A 51 5.91 5.95 -4.71
CA THR A 51 4.66 6.68 -4.44
C THR A 51 3.48 6.06 -5.17
N ARG A 52 3.70 5.58 -6.40
CA ARG A 52 2.67 4.92 -7.21
C ARG A 52 2.26 3.58 -6.61
N ILE A 53 3.22 2.74 -6.20
CA ILE A 53 2.94 1.48 -5.50
C ILE A 53 2.19 1.77 -4.20
N HIS A 54 2.64 2.76 -3.42
CA HIS A 54 1.95 3.17 -2.18
C HIS A 54 0.50 3.60 -2.44
N PHE A 55 0.26 4.39 -3.50
CA PHE A 55 -1.09 4.80 -3.89
C PHE A 55 -1.98 3.61 -4.22
N ILE A 56 -1.48 2.63 -5.00
CA ILE A 56 -2.24 1.42 -5.34
C ILE A 56 -2.57 0.60 -4.09
N LEU A 57 -1.62 0.44 -3.17
CA LEU A 57 -1.83 -0.26 -1.91
C LEU A 57 -2.91 0.43 -1.06
N GLN A 58 -2.79 1.74 -0.84
CA GLN A 58 -3.77 2.51 -0.07
C GLN A 58 -5.17 2.42 -0.69
N LEU A 59 -5.25 2.52 -2.02
CA LEU A 59 -6.51 2.44 -2.74
C LEU A 59 -7.13 1.04 -2.65
N GLY A 60 -6.33 -0.03 -2.77
CA GLY A 60 -6.80 -1.40 -2.63
C GLY A 60 -7.30 -1.70 -1.21
N TYR A 61 -6.57 -1.27 -0.18
CA TYR A 61 -7.02 -1.41 1.20
C TYR A 61 -8.26 -0.58 1.49
N PHE A 62 -8.37 0.62 0.92
CA PHE A 62 -9.56 1.42 1.01
C PHE A 62 -10.77 0.77 0.32
N LYS A 63 -10.58 0.11 -0.83
CA LYS A 63 -11.66 -0.66 -1.49
C LYS A 63 -12.17 -1.82 -0.63
N ALA A 64 -11.29 -2.49 0.11
CA ALA A 64 -11.68 -3.63 0.94
C ALA A 64 -12.26 -3.23 2.31
N LYS A 65 -11.65 -2.26 2.98
CA LYS A 65 -11.93 -1.92 4.40
C LYS A 65 -12.44 -0.49 4.61
N GLN A 66 -12.49 0.35 3.56
CA GLN A 66 -12.85 1.77 3.63
C GLN A 66 -11.98 2.57 4.61
N GLN A 67 -10.72 2.16 4.75
CA GLN A 67 -9.76 2.72 5.70
C GLN A 67 -8.38 2.88 5.05
N PHE A 68 -7.61 3.82 5.57
CA PHE A 68 -6.20 4.00 5.23
C PHE A 68 -5.31 3.40 6.32
N PHE A 69 -4.21 2.80 5.92
CA PHE A 69 -3.31 2.09 6.83
C PHE A 69 -1.91 2.67 6.76
N ASN A 70 -1.26 2.76 7.91
CA ASN A 70 0.17 3.02 7.96
C ASN A 70 0.89 1.68 7.90
N PHE A 71 1.78 1.51 6.94
CA PHE A 71 2.56 0.28 6.76
C PHE A 71 3.92 0.61 6.17
N SER A 72 4.90 -0.27 6.42
CA SER A 72 6.15 -0.31 5.68
C SER A 72 6.03 -1.26 4.48
N PHE A 73 6.82 -1.05 3.42
CA PHE A 73 6.78 -1.95 2.26
C PHE A 73 7.24 -3.39 2.59
N ASP A 74 8.07 -3.54 3.62
CA ASP A 74 8.53 -4.85 4.09
C ASP A 74 7.37 -5.68 4.67
N GLU A 75 6.46 -5.04 5.40
CA GLU A 75 5.28 -5.69 5.98
C GLU A 75 4.25 -6.14 4.93
N VAL A 76 4.23 -5.50 3.76
CA VAL A 76 3.26 -5.77 2.68
C VAL A 76 3.97 -6.25 1.41
N SER A 77 5.11 -6.92 1.58
CA SER A 77 5.98 -7.35 0.49
C SER A 77 5.25 -8.23 -0.53
N SER A 78 4.32 -9.09 -0.10
CA SER A 78 3.51 -9.91 -1.02
C SER A 78 2.63 -9.06 -1.94
N ASP A 79 1.95 -8.06 -1.40
CA ASP A 79 1.09 -7.15 -2.18
C ASP A 79 1.93 -6.27 -3.11
N VAL A 80 3.09 -5.82 -2.64
CA VAL A 80 4.06 -5.05 -3.44
C VAL A 80 4.55 -5.86 -4.63
N GLN A 81 4.94 -7.13 -4.42
CA GLN A 81 5.37 -8.01 -5.49
C GLN A 81 4.25 -8.25 -6.50
N TYR A 82 3.01 -8.44 -6.04
CA TYR A 82 1.84 -8.57 -6.90
C TYR A 82 1.65 -7.32 -7.77
N ILE A 83 1.71 -6.12 -7.20
CA ILE A 83 1.56 -4.86 -7.91
C ILE A 83 2.67 -4.65 -8.94
N ILE A 84 3.92 -4.96 -8.57
CA ILE A 84 5.06 -4.87 -9.49
C ILE A 84 4.86 -5.82 -10.67
N ALA A 85 4.52 -7.08 -10.40
CA ALA A 85 4.27 -8.07 -11.44
C ALA A 85 3.09 -7.69 -12.36
N THR A 86 2.06 -7.05 -11.81
CA THR A 86 0.85 -6.70 -12.57
C THR A 86 1.03 -5.44 -13.43
N TYR A 87 1.64 -4.38 -12.87
CA TYR A 87 1.65 -3.05 -13.47
C TYR A 87 3.01 -2.62 -14.03
N TYR A 88 4.10 -3.28 -13.62
CA TYR A 88 5.46 -2.87 -13.94
C TYR A 88 6.30 -3.97 -14.59
N SER A 89 5.72 -5.12 -14.91
CA SER A 89 6.35 -6.10 -15.80
C SER A 89 6.54 -5.51 -17.19
N ASP A 90 7.64 -5.87 -17.87
CA ASP A 90 8.15 -5.24 -19.11
C ASP A 90 7.11 -5.06 -20.23
N ALA A 91 6.06 -5.87 -20.27
CA ALA A 91 4.96 -5.74 -21.24
C ALA A 91 4.03 -4.52 -20.99
N VAL A 92 3.84 -4.11 -19.74
CA VAL A 92 2.90 -3.05 -19.30
C VAL A 92 3.62 -1.75 -18.92
N ALA A 93 4.95 -1.78 -18.78
CA ALA A 93 5.77 -0.59 -18.52
C ALA A 93 5.58 0.53 -19.58
N THR A 94 5.08 0.20 -20.77
CA THR A 94 4.69 1.14 -21.83
C THR A 94 3.48 2.02 -21.47
N GLN A 95 2.64 1.60 -20.52
CA GLN A 95 1.46 2.34 -20.09
C GLN A 95 1.80 3.49 -19.15
N PHE A 96 2.97 3.46 -18.52
CA PHE A 96 3.34 4.45 -17.53
C PHE A 96 4.57 5.25 -17.96
N LYS A 97 4.34 6.48 -18.43
CA LYS A 97 5.37 7.45 -18.86
C LYS A 97 6.25 8.04 -17.73
N GLY A 98 6.42 7.31 -16.63
CA GLY A 98 7.33 7.66 -15.53
C GLY A 98 8.48 6.65 -15.48
N SER A 99 9.67 7.09 -15.90
CA SER A 99 10.89 6.30 -15.93
C SER A 99 11.10 5.46 -14.66
N LEU A 100 11.36 4.15 -14.83
CA LEU A 100 11.76 3.18 -13.80
C LEU A 100 13.20 3.43 -13.27
N SER A 101 13.62 4.69 -13.18
CA SER A 101 14.98 5.05 -12.73
C SER A 101 15.06 5.22 -11.22
N ARG A 102 14.92 4.11 -10.49
CA ARG A 102 15.64 3.93 -9.22
C ARG A 102 15.77 2.44 -8.97
N GLY A 103 16.98 1.92 -9.16
CA GLY A 103 17.27 0.49 -9.14
C GLY A 103 16.80 -0.19 -7.86
N LEU A 104 16.02 -1.26 -8.04
CA LEU A 104 16.08 -2.39 -7.13
C LEU A 104 17.38 -3.14 -7.46
N SER A 105 18.48 -2.73 -6.84
CA SER A 105 19.59 -3.66 -6.63
C SER A 105 19.26 -4.46 -5.38
N THR A 106 18.70 -5.64 -5.59
CA THR A 106 18.68 -6.69 -4.58
C THR A 106 20.11 -7.16 -4.37
N GLU A 107 20.74 -6.73 -3.29
CA GLU A 107 21.98 -7.34 -2.81
C GLU A 107 21.82 -7.59 -1.30
N ALA A 108 21.82 -8.87 -0.94
CA ALA A 108 21.72 -9.36 0.42
C ALA A 108 23.04 -9.13 1.19
N GLY A 109 22.94 -8.66 2.44
CA GLY A 109 24.05 -8.57 3.40
C GLY A 109 23.63 -7.82 4.68
N PRO A 110 24.00 -8.31 5.89
CA PRO A 110 23.44 -7.83 7.15
C PRO A 110 24.13 -6.57 7.66
N ASP A 111 23.45 -5.88 8.59
CA ASP A 111 23.76 -4.60 9.25
C ASP A 111 23.53 -3.33 8.41
N PHE A 112 22.49 -2.56 8.76
CA PHE A 112 22.60 -1.17 9.25
C PHE A 112 21.23 -0.69 9.80
N PRO A 113 21.18 0.18 10.83
CA PRO A 113 20.00 0.45 11.64
C PRO A 113 19.16 1.67 11.18
N ARG A 114 17.92 1.70 11.71
CA ARG A 114 16.90 2.75 11.71
C ARG A 114 17.42 4.19 11.60
N TYR A 115 16.92 4.93 10.60
CA TYR A 115 16.59 6.36 10.75
C TYR A 115 15.27 6.73 10.06
N SER A 116 14.48 7.45 10.84
CA SER A 116 13.26 8.19 10.52
C SER A 116 13.41 9.07 9.28
N LEU A 117 12.40 9.07 8.42
CA LEU A 117 12.12 10.16 7.48
C LEU A 117 10.67 10.61 7.62
N ILE A 118 10.39 11.24 8.76
CA ILE A 118 9.47 12.37 8.80
C ILE A 118 10.22 13.54 8.15
N ALA A 119 9.83 13.91 6.93
CA ALA A 119 9.93 15.27 6.36
C ALA A 119 9.80 15.18 4.82
N CYS A 120 8.58 15.32 4.31
CA CYS A 120 8.28 15.92 3.00
C CYS A 120 6.75 16.02 2.85
N PHE A 121 6.12 16.79 3.74
CA PHE A 121 4.84 17.44 3.48
C PHE A 121 4.92 18.84 4.07
N TYR A 122 5.34 19.78 3.23
CA TYR A 122 4.93 21.19 3.25
C TYR A 122 4.77 21.62 1.80
#